data_AF-A0A6L9F673-F1
#
_entry.id   AF-A0A6L9F673-F1
#
_cell.length_a   1.000
_cell.length_b   1.000
_cell.length_c   1.000
_cell.angle_alpha   90.00
_cell.angle_beta   90.00
_cell.angle_gamma   90.00
#
_symmetry.space_group_name_H-M   'P 1'
#
loop_
_entity.id
_entity.type
_entity.pdbx_description
1 polymer ?
#
loop_
_entity_poly.entity_id
_entity_poly.type
_entity_poly.pdbx_seq_one_letter_code
_entity_poly.pdbx_strand_id
1 'polypeptide(L)'
;MNSFLNDHHIEKLIEGDETIIRLLYDKLFPRIASYIRKNKGNDEDAKEIFQEALFQLIVRAKANGIQIKSSFENYVFTVCVNLWLKELNLRKKEVRDDVVFELMRNDNQIVKYIIEQEQMDLFEEKFQLLSDNCRALLKDFFNKIPYNIIVKKFSYSNENVAFQRVFKCKKRLADLIKADAKYKDLI
;
A
#
# COMPACT_ATOMS: atom_id res chain seq x y z
N MET A 1 -9.81 14.16 16.10
CA MET A 1 -10.17 13.12 17.09
C MET A 1 -9.90 11.70 16.59
N ASN A 2 -10.25 11.32 15.35
CA ASN A 2 -10.05 9.93 14.88
C ASN A 2 -8.59 9.45 14.72
N SER A 3 -7.61 10.33 14.45
CA SER A 3 -6.20 9.90 14.26
C SER A 3 -5.61 9.27 15.51
N PHE A 4 -5.73 9.94 16.66
CA PHE A 4 -5.16 9.46 17.93
C PHE A 4 -5.73 8.10 18.36
N LEU A 5 -7.01 7.86 18.11
CA LEU A 5 -7.65 6.57 18.38
C LEU A 5 -7.15 5.46 17.43
N ASN A 6 -6.95 5.80 16.15
CA ASN A 6 -6.39 4.85 15.18
C ASN A 6 -4.95 4.49 15.54
N ASP A 7 -4.13 5.48 15.89
CA ASP A 7 -2.72 5.29 16.27
C ASP A 7 -2.63 4.36 17.50
N HIS A 8 -3.45 4.61 18.53
CA HIS A 8 -3.57 3.75 19.71
C HIS A 8 -4.01 2.30 19.38
N HIS A 9 -4.96 2.12 18.45
CA HIS A 9 -5.38 0.79 18.03
C HIS A 9 -4.30 0.03 17.25
N ILE A 10 -3.51 0.74 16.45
CA ILE A 10 -2.37 0.16 15.72
C ILE A 10 -1.28 -0.27 16.71
N GLU A 11 -0.94 0.57 17.69
CA GLU A 11 0.05 0.26 18.73
C GLU A 11 -0.34 -1.01 19.49
N LYS A 12 -1.57 -1.07 19.99
CA LYS A 12 -2.11 -2.28 20.64
C LYS A 12 -2.05 -3.51 19.74
N LEU A 13 -2.31 -3.37 18.44
CA LEU A 13 -2.25 -4.49 17.50
C LEU A 13 -0.80 -4.98 17.29
N ILE A 14 0.16 -4.05 17.20
CA ILE A 14 1.60 -4.34 17.08
C ILE A 14 2.12 -5.10 18.29
N GLU A 15 1.64 -4.72 19.48
CA GLU A 15 1.97 -5.33 20.77
C GLU A 15 1.30 -6.70 20.98
N GLY A 16 0.37 -7.09 20.11
CA GLY A 16 -0.39 -8.33 20.25
C GLY A 16 -1.41 -8.28 21.39
N ASP A 17 -1.91 -7.08 21.74
CA ASP A 17 -2.89 -6.89 22.80
C ASP A 17 -4.19 -7.65 22.48
N GLU A 18 -4.56 -8.61 23.33
CA GLU A 18 -5.74 -9.45 23.14
C GLU A 18 -7.05 -8.65 23.09
N THR A 19 -7.11 -7.47 23.71
CA THR A 19 -8.31 -6.63 23.74
C THR A 19 -8.66 -6.07 22.36
N ILE A 20 -7.64 -5.62 21.59
CA ILE A 20 -7.89 -5.09 20.24
C ILE A 20 -8.17 -6.24 19.26
N ILE A 21 -7.48 -7.37 19.41
CA ILE A 21 -7.72 -8.55 18.59
C ILE A 21 -9.15 -9.04 18.81
N ARG A 22 -9.58 -9.18 20.07
CA ARG A 22 -10.95 -9.58 20.41
C ARG A 22 -11.98 -8.57 19.92
N LEU A 23 -11.72 -7.27 20.04
CA LEU A 23 -12.60 -6.23 19.48
C LEU A 23 -12.80 -6.40 17.98
N LEU A 24 -11.72 -6.65 17.23
CA LEU A 24 -11.76 -6.86 15.79
C LEU A 24 -12.51 -8.17 15.46
N TYR A 25 -12.31 -9.24 16.22
CA TYR A 25 -13.09 -10.47 16.09
C TYR A 25 -14.58 -10.23 16.34
N ASP A 26 -14.96 -9.61 17.45
CA ASP A 26 -16.37 -9.46 17.82
C ASP A 26 -17.12 -8.51 16.87
N LYS A 27 -16.48 -7.42 16.43
CA LYS A 27 -17.14 -6.37 15.64
C LYS A 27 -16.96 -6.52 14.13
N LEU A 28 -15.83 -7.04 13.68
CA LEU A 28 -15.44 -6.98 12.27
C LEU A 28 -15.52 -8.34 11.57
N PHE A 29 -15.08 -9.41 12.24
CA PHE A 29 -15.06 -10.74 11.64
C PHE A 29 -16.44 -11.20 11.14
N PRO A 30 -17.58 -11.03 11.86
CA PRO A 30 -18.89 -11.41 11.33
C PRO A 30 -19.25 -10.73 10.00
N ARG A 31 -18.84 -9.45 9.84
CA ARG A 31 -19.08 -8.68 8.62
C ARG A 31 -18.20 -9.18 7.48
N ILE A 32 -16.95 -9.52 7.77
CA ILE A 32 -15.99 -10.07 6.80
C ILE A 32 -16.43 -11.47 6.35
N ALA A 33 -16.77 -12.37 7.28
CA ALA A 33 -17.28 -13.69 6.98
C ALA A 33 -18.57 -13.63 6.15
N SER A 34 -19.48 -12.70 6.48
CA SER A 34 -20.67 -12.46 5.64
C SER A 34 -20.31 -11.99 4.23
N TYR A 35 -19.34 -11.08 4.09
CA TYR A 35 -18.87 -10.61 2.78
C TYR A 35 -18.24 -11.74 1.97
N ILE A 36 -17.33 -12.53 2.56
CA ILE A 36 -16.60 -13.61 1.89
C ILE A 36 -17.56 -14.72 1.44
N ARG A 37 -18.51 -15.14 2.30
CA ARG A 37 -19.56 -16.10 1.92
C ARG A 37 -20.42 -15.63 0.75
N LYS A 38 -20.79 -14.34 0.73
CA LYS A 38 -21.54 -13.75 -0.39
C LYS A 38 -20.71 -13.67 -1.68
N ASN A 39 -19.39 -13.77 -1.57
CA ASN A 39 -18.45 -13.64 -2.67
C ASN A 39 -17.67 -14.93 -2.90
N LYS A 40 -18.35 -16.09 -2.96
CA LYS A 40 -17.77 -17.40 -3.35
C LYS A 40 -16.72 -17.99 -2.38
N GLY A 41 -16.76 -17.60 -1.11
CA GLY A 41 -15.90 -18.18 -0.06
C GLY A 41 -16.70 -18.92 0.99
N ASN A 42 -15.99 -19.49 1.96
CA ASN A 42 -16.53 -20.16 3.13
C ASN A 42 -16.01 -19.52 4.42
N ASP A 43 -16.41 -20.06 5.58
CA ASP A 43 -16.00 -19.50 6.87
C ASP A 43 -14.52 -19.74 7.19
N GLU A 44 -13.90 -20.78 6.62
CA GLU A 44 -12.46 -21.03 6.78
C GLU A 44 -11.64 -20.01 5.98
N ASP A 45 -12.02 -19.75 4.73
CA ASP A 45 -11.45 -18.68 3.91
C ASP A 45 -11.54 -17.33 4.65
N ALA A 46 -12.65 -17.09 5.35
CA ALA A 46 -12.82 -15.87 6.11
C ALA A 46 -11.85 -15.77 7.28
N LYS A 47 -11.57 -16.87 7.99
CA LYS A 47 -10.56 -16.90 9.06
C LYS A 47 -9.16 -16.67 8.51
N GLU A 48 -8.81 -17.35 7.44
CA GLU A 48 -7.49 -17.22 6.80
C GLU A 48 -7.24 -15.78 6.33
N ILE A 49 -8.17 -15.21 5.59
CA ILE A 49 -8.09 -13.81 5.12
C ILE A 49 -8.01 -12.84 6.28
N PHE A 50 -8.76 -13.08 7.35
CA PHE A 50 -8.74 -12.20 8.51
C PHE A 50 -7.38 -12.24 9.23
N GLN A 51 -6.82 -13.42 9.45
CA GLN A 51 -5.51 -13.59 10.08
C GLN A 51 -4.39 -12.98 9.22
N GLU A 52 -4.42 -13.24 7.91
CA GLU A 52 -3.47 -12.66 6.96
C GLU A 52 -3.54 -11.12 6.96
N ALA A 53 -4.74 -10.55 7.03
CA ALA A 53 -4.91 -9.11 7.11
C ALA A 53 -4.26 -8.52 8.38
N LEU A 54 -4.48 -9.14 9.54
CA LEU A 54 -3.89 -8.70 10.81
C LEU A 54 -2.36 -8.81 10.76
N PHE A 55 -1.83 -9.90 10.22
CA PHE A 55 -0.39 -10.09 10.05
C PHE A 55 0.22 -9.02 9.14
N GLN A 56 -0.36 -8.77 7.97
CA GLN A 56 0.11 -7.72 7.06
C GLN A 56 0.07 -6.32 7.70
N LEU A 57 -0.96 -6.04 8.50
CA LEU A 57 -1.07 -4.78 9.24
C LEU A 57 0.07 -4.62 10.24
N ILE A 58 0.35 -5.65 11.04
CA ILE A 58 1.43 -5.63 12.04
C ILE A 58 2.79 -5.41 11.35
N VAL A 59 3.08 -6.18 10.30
CA VAL A 59 4.36 -6.09 9.57
C VAL A 59 4.54 -4.69 8.98
N ARG A 60 3.52 -4.15 8.30
CA ARG A 60 3.58 -2.81 7.69
C ARG A 60 3.72 -1.72 8.73
N ALA A 61 3.00 -1.82 9.83
CA ALA A 61 3.05 -0.82 10.90
C ALA A 61 4.42 -0.80 11.59
N LYS A 62 5.05 -1.96 11.80
CA LYS A 62 6.41 -2.07 12.33
C LYS A 62 7.48 -1.53 11.37
N ALA A 63 7.33 -1.76 10.06
CA ALA A 63 8.34 -1.38 9.08
C ALA A 63 8.33 0.13 8.76
N ASN A 64 7.15 0.67 8.43
CA ASN A 64 7.02 2.00 7.80
C ASN A 64 6.05 2.93 8.52
N GLY A 65 5.37 2.46 9.56
CA GLY A 65 4.19 3.11 10.12
C GLY A 65 3.00 3.09 9.16
N ILE A 66 1.78 3.28 9.69
CA ILE A 66 0.55 3.35 8.88
C ILE A 66 -0.20 4.62 9.25
N GLN A 67 -0.52 5.45 8.26
CA GLN A 67 -1.42 6.58 8.45
C GLN A 67 -2.84 6.21 8.03
N ILE A 68 -3.73 6.01 9.01
CA ILE A 68 -5.14 5.67 8.75
C ILE A 68 -5.99 6.94 8.73
N LYS A 69 -6.52 7.28 7.54
CA LYS A 69 -7.41 8.44 7.33
C LYS A 69 -8.90 8.12 7.55
N SER A 70 -9.27 6.84 7.55
CA SER A 70 -10.61 6.32 7.89
C SER A 70 -10.70 5.94 9.37
N SER A 71 -11.79 5.29 9.81
CA SER A 71 -11.72 4.54 11.08
C SER A 71 -10.82 3.32 10.92
N PHE A 72 -10.21 2.88 12.01
CA PHE A 72 -9.40 1.67 12.07
C PHE A 72 -10.18 0.44 11.56
N GLU A 73 -11.42 0.25 12.00
CA GLU A 73 -12.24 -0.91 11.60
C GLU A 73 -12.54 -0.91 10.10
N ASN A 74 -12.82 0.25 9.51
CA ASN A 74 -13.04 0.37 8.07
C ASN A 74 -11.76 0.08 7.29
N TYR A 75 -10.60 0.49 7.82
CA TYR A 75 -9.32 0.19 7.19
C TYR A 75 -9.04 -1.31 7.18
N VAL A 76 -9.19 -1.99 8.32
CA VAL A 76 -9.02 -3.45 8.43
C VAL A 76 -10.03 -4.18 7.52
N PHE A 77 -11.28 -3.71 7.46
CA PHE A 77 -12.29 -4.26 6.56
C PHE A 77 -11.84 -4.19 5.10
N THR A 78 -11.33 -3.03 4.66
CA THR A 78 -10.83 -2.84 3.30
C THR A 78 -9.64 -3.73 2.99
N VAL A 79 -8.72 -3.93 3.94
CA VAL A 79 -7.59 -4.86 3.77
C VAL A 79 -8.11 -6.29 3.52
N CYS A 80 -9.04 -6.78 4.34
CA CYS A 80 -9.64 -8.10 4.17
C CYS A 80 -10.37 -8.26 2.82
N VAL A 81 -11.15 -7.25 2.40
CA VAL A 81 -11.84 -7.27 1.10
C VAL A 81 -10.83 -7.34 -0.05
N ASN A 82 -9.75 -6.55 0.00
CA ASN A 82 -8.73 -6.56 -1.04
C ASN A 82 -8.01 -7.91 -1.12
N LEU A 83 -7.68 -8.52 0.03
CA LEU A 83 -7.10 -9.85 0.08
C LEU A 83 -8.06 -10.91 -0.49
N TRP A 84 -9.35 -10.83 -0.16
CA TRP A 84 -10.33 -11.75 -0.72
C TRP A 84 -10.54 -11.59 -2.22
N LEU A 85 -10.55 -10.35 -2.74
CA LEU A 85 -10.61 -10.11 -4.17
C LEU A 85 -9.37 -10.65 -4.91
N LYS A 86 -8.20 -10.56 -4.28
CA LYS A 86 -6.97 -11.19 -4.77
C LYS A 86 -7.14 -12.72 -4.82
N GLU A 87 -7.62 -13.32 -3.73
CA GLU A 87 -7.88 -14.76 -3.61
C GLU A 87 -8.88 -15.26 -4.65
N LEU A 88 -9.99 -14.54 -4.87
CA LEU A 88 -10.95 -14.88 -5.93
C LEU A 88 -10.37 -14.83 -7.33
N ASN A 89 -9.42 -13.93 -7.58
CA ASN A 89 -8.71 -13.87 -8.84
C ASN A 89 -7.67 -15.00 -8.98
N LEU A 90 -7.27 -15.65 -7.89
CA LEU A 90 -6.47 -16.88 -7.91
C LEU A 90 -7.39 -18.07 -8.18
N ARG A 91 -8.46 -18.25 -7.39
CA ARG A 91 -9.42 -19.35 -7.54
C ARG A 91 -10.14 -19.38 -8.90
N LYS A 92 -10.42 -18.22 -9.49
CA LYS A 92 -10.97 -18.13 -10.86
C LYS A 92 -9.99 -18.62 -11.93
N LYS A 93 -8.69 -18.61 -11.66
CA LYS A 93 -7.68 -19.21 -12.55
C LYS A 93 -7.66 -20.72 -12.36
N GLU A 94 -7.67 -21.21 -11.12
CA GLU A 94 -7.68 -22.64 -10.80
C GLU A 94 -8.84 -23.40 -11.48
N VAL A 95 -10.06 -22.84 -11.49
CA VAL A 95 -11.23 -23.44 -12.16
C VAL A 95 -11.12 -23.40 -13.70
N ARG A 96 -10.23 -22.58 -14.25
CA ARG A 96 -9.96 -22.45 -15.69
C ARG A 96 -8.78 -23.34 -16.15
N ASP A 97 -8.04 -23.94 -15.21
CA ASP A 97 -6.75 -24.60 -15.42
C ASP A 97 -6.80 -26.13 -15.57
N ASP A 98 -7.98 -26.75 -15.57
CA ASP A 98 -8.14 -28.17 -15.96
C ASP A 98 -7.69 -28.43 -17.42
N VAL A 99 -7.38 -27.39 -18.20
CA VAL A 99 -6.93 -27.49 -19.59
C VAL A 99 -5.51 -26.89 -19.76
N VAL A 100 -4.52 -27.60 -19.23
CA VAL A 100 -3.23 -27.87 -19.91
C VAL A 100 -2.15 -26.75 -19.98
N PHE A 101 -2.26 -25.56 -19.38
CA PHE A 101 -1.23 -24.49 -19.62
C PHE A 101 -0.54 -23.79 -18.43
N GLU A 102 -0.83 -24.06 -17.15
CA GLU A 102 -0.50 -23.12 -16.07
C GLU A 102 0.75 -23.36 -15.18
N LEU A 103 1.69 -24.23 -15.55
CA LEU A 103 3.00 -24.26 -14.84
C LEU A 103 3.91 -23.05 -15.12
N MET A 104 3.60 -22.18 -16.10
CA MET A 104 4.44 -21.02 -16.44
C MET A 104 3.88 -19.65 -16.00
N ARG A 105 2.68 -19.58 -15.40
CA ARG A 105 1.97 -18.30 -15.15
C ARG A 105 1.85 -17.91 -13.67
N ASN A 106 1.93 -18.86 -12.74
CA ASN A 106 1.88 -18.59 -11.28
C ASN A 106 3.13 -17.89 -10.73
N ASP A 107 4.32 -18.19 -11.27
CA ASP A 107 5.54 -17.44 -10.92
C ASP A 107 5.41 -15.96 -11.30
N ASN A 108 4.81 -15.65 -12.45
CA ASN A 108 4.72 -14.29 -12.97
C ASN A 108 3.93 -13.31 -12.08
N GLN A 109 3.00 -13.76 -11.22
CA GLN A 109 2.22 -12.85 -10.36
C GLN A 109 2.86 -12.59 -9.00
N ILE A 110 3.50 -13.60 -8.42
CA ILE A 110 4.32 -13.46 -7.22
C ILE A 110 5.58 -12.65 -7.57
N VAL A 111 6.24 -12.99 -8.68
CA VAL A 111 7.36 -12.22 -9.23
C VAL A 111 6.94 -10.79 -9.53
N LYS A 112 5.76 -10.55 -10.13
CA LYS A 112 5.27 -9.19 -10.34
C LYS A 112 5.08 -8.42 -9.02
N TYR A 113 4.56 -9.04 -7.97
CA TYR A 113 4.41 -8.38 -6.67
C TYR A 113 5.77 -8.07 -6.02
N ILE A 114 6.72 -9.01 -6.10
CA ILE A 114 8.10 -8.81 -5.63
C ILE A 114 8.76 -7.68 -6.41
N ILE A 115 8.66 -7.67 -7.74
CA ILE A 115 9.16 -6.60 -8.61
C ILE A 115 8.48 -5.27 -8.25
N GLU A 116 7.17 -5.23 -8.01
CA GLU A 116 6.46 -4.01 -7.59
C GLU A 116 6.95 -3.50 -6.23
N GLN A 117 7.27 -4.38 -5.27
CA GLN A 117 7.88 -3.98 -3.99
C GLN A 117 9.31 -3.47 -4.19
N GLU A 118 10.14 -4.18 -4.94
CA GLU A 118 11.52 -3.77 -5.22
C GLU A 118 11.59 -2.45 -6.01
N GLN A 119 10.62 -2.19 -6.90
CA GLN A 119 10.44 -0.91 -7.57
C GLN A 119 10.12 0.21 -6.58
N MET A 120 9.27 -0.05 -5.58
CA MET A 120 8.93 0.94 -4.54
C MET A 120 10.10 1.22 -3.62
N ASP A 121 10.85 0.18 -3.23
CA ASP A 121 12.06 0.33 -2.41
C ASP A 121 13.13 1.12 -3.15
N LEU A 122 13.37 0.81 -4.43
CA LEU A 122 14.29 1.57 -5.27
C LEU A 122 13.82 3.03 -5.42
N PHE A 123 12.52 3.26 -5.62
CA PHE A 123 11.96 4.60 -5.69
C PHE A 123 12.23 5.38 -4.41
N GLU A 124 11.96 4.82 -3.23
CA GLU A 124 12.17 5.48 -1.94
C GLU A 124 13.66 5.76 -1.70
N GLU A 125 14.54 4.78 -1.97
CA GLU A 125 15.99 4.94 -1.87
C GLU A 125 16.48 6.12 -2.71
N LYS A 126 16.08 6.18 -3.99
CA LYS A 126 16.50 7.27 -4.89
C LYS A 126 15.80 8.58 -4.57
N PHE A 127 14.59 8.54 -4.03
CA PHE A 127 13.88 9.71 -3.55
C PHE A 127 14.67 10.39 -2.44
N GLN A 128 15.24 9.63 -1.50
CA GLN A 128 16.06 10.17 -0.40
C GLN A 128 17.37 10.85 -0.88
N LEU A 129 17.91 10.46 -2.03
CA LEU A 129 19.12 11.07 -2.61
C LEU A 129 18.88 12.44 -3.28
N LEU A 130 17.63 12.83 -3.50
CA LEU A 130 17.32 14.19 -3.96
C LEU A 130 17.67 15.21 -2.89
N SER A 131 17.86 16.47 -3.26
CA SER A 131 17.98 17.55 -2.27
C SER A 131 16.70 17.73 -1.47
N ASP A 132 16.81 18.21 -0.23
CA ASP A 132 15.67 18.41 0.68
C ASP A 132 14.56 19.25 0.05
N ASN A 133 14.94 20.31 -0.67
CA ASN A 133 14.02 21.15 -1.43
C ASN A 133 13.27 20.37 -2.53
N CYS A 134 13.95 19.50 -3.29
CA CYS A 134 13.29 18.67 -4.29
C CYS A 134 12.39 17.60 -3.65
N ARG A 135 12.81 16.97 -2.54
CA ARG A 135 11.97 16.00 -1.81
C ARG A 135 10.70 16.66 -1.30
N ALA A 136 10.82 17.80 -0.64
CA ALA A 136 9.68 18.56 -0.14
C ALA A 136 8.73 18.99 -1.25
N LEU A 137 9.27 19.52 -2.37
CA LEU A 137 8.48 19.95 -3.52
C LEU A 137 7.71 18.78 -4.16
N LEU A 138 8.36 17.63 -4.32
CA LEU A 138 7.72 16.44 -4.89
C LEU A 138 6.67 15.85 -3.94
N LYS A 139 6.89 15.88 -2.61
CA LYS A 139 5.86 15.48 -1.63
C LYS A 139 4.59 16.31 -1.79
N ASP A 140 4.71 17.63 -1.87
CA ASP A 140 3.54 18.51 -2.08
C ASP A 140 2.86 18.25 -3.43
N PHE A 141 3.66 18.05 -4.48
CA PHE A 141 3.12 17.70 -5.80
C PHE A 141 2.34 16.37 -5.77
N PHE A 142 2.88 15.31 -5.15
CA PHE A 142 2.21 14.00 -5.07
C PHE A 142 0.96 14.04 -4.19
N ASN A 143 0.95 14.89 -3.16
CA ASN A 143 -0.23 15.18 -2.36
C ASN A 143 -1.27 16.07 -3.07
N LYS A 144 -1.05 16.40 -4.35
CA LYS A 144 -1.92 17.23 -5.19
C LYS A 144 -2.15 18.62 -4.60
N ILE A 145 -1.16 19.17 -3.89
CA ILE A 145 -1.21 20.55 -3.42
C ILE A 145 -1.25 21.49 -4.64
N PRO A 146 -2.20 22.44 -4.71
CA PRO A 146 -2.29 23.38 -5.83
C PRO A 146 -1.03 24.24 -6.00
N TYR A 147 -0.69 24.56 -7.25
CA TYR A 147 0.56 25.27 -7.57
C TYR A 147 0.63 26.67 -6.97
N ASN A 148 -0.48 27.41 -6.89
CA ASN A 148 -0.51 28.70 -6.18
C ASN A 148 -0.07 28.59 -4.71
N ILE A 149 -0.32 27.46 -4.03
CA ILE A 149 0.14 27.21 -2.66
C ILE A 149 1.62 26.84 -2.64
N ILE A 150 2.06 26.00 -3.58
CA ILE A 150 3.47 25.62 -3.74
C ILE A 150 4.33 26.87 -4.00
N VAL A 151 3.88 27.78 -4.85
CA VAL A 151 4.56 29.05 -5.15
C VAL A 151 4.82 29.85 -3.88
N LYS A 152 3.82 29.99 -3.00
CA LYS A 152 3.96 30.69 -1.72
C LYS A 152 4.92 29.96 -0.78
N LYS A 153 4.77 28.63 -0.65
CA LYS A 153 5.55 27.80 0.28
C LYS A 153 7.04 27.76 -0.05
N PHE A 154 7.40 27.73 -1.33
CA PHE A 154 8.80 27.68 -1.79
C PHE A 154 9.32 29.02 -2.29
N SER A 155 8.55 30.10 -2.09
CA SER A 155 8.90 31.46 -2.52
C SER A 155 9.28 31.56 -4.01
N TYR A 156 8.55 30.84 -4.87
CA TYR A 156 8.71 30.95 -6.32
C TYR A 156 8.02 32.19 -6.86
N SER A 157 8.47 32.67 -8.02
CA SER A 157 7.94 33.90 -8.62
C SER A 157 6.55 33.73 -9.26
N ASN A 158 6.25 32.54 -9.79
CA ASN A 158 4.94 32.20 -10.37
C ASN A 158 4.77 30.68 -10.49
N GLU A 159 3.57 30.25 -10.85
CA GLU A 159 3.24 28.83 -11.03
C GLU A 159 4.09 28.15 -12.10
N ASN A 160 4.41 28.84 -13.21
CA ASN A 160 5.25 28.26 -14.27
C ASN A 160 6.64 27.87 -13.73
N VAL A 161 7.23 28.68 -12.85
CA VAL A 161 8.50 28.32 -12.19
C VAL A 161 8.31 27.08 -11.30
N ALA A 162 7.20 27.00 -10.55
CA ALA A 162 6.90 25.83 -9.74
C ALA A 162 6.73 24.56 -10.59
N PHE A 163 6.00 24.63 -11.72
CA PHE A 163 5.87 23.53 -12.70
C PHE A 163 7.23 23.07 -13.22
N GLN A 164 8.08 24.01 -13.65
CA GLN A 164 9.42 23.69 -14.15
C GLN A 164 10.31 23.05 -13.08
N ARG A 165 10.20 23.52 -11.82
CA ARG A 165 10.94 22.93 -10.68
C ARG A 165 10.48 21.51 -10.40
N VAL A 166 9.16 21.27 -10.36
CA VAL A 166 8.60 19.91 -10.23
C VAL A 166 9.10 19.02 -11.36
N PHE A 167 9.03 19.49 -12.60
CA PHE A 167 9.53 18.73 -13.76
C PHE A 167 11.01 18.37 -13.62
N LYS A 168 11.86 19.34 -13.25
CA LYS A 168 13.29 19.11 -13.03
C LYS A 168 13.57 18.11 -11.89
N CYS A 169 12.89 18.23 -10.75
CA CYS A 169 13.05 17.30 -9.64
C CYS A 169 12.58 15.88 -10.02
N LYS A 170 11.45 15.75 -10.74
CA LYS A 170 10.97 14.46 -11.28
C LYS A 170 11.96 13.84 -12.25
N LYS A 171 12.49 14.65 -13.17
CA LYS A 171 13.51 14.19 -14.14
C LYS A 171 14.74 13.68 -13.39
N ARG A 172 15.24 14.44 -12.40
CA ARG A 172 16.37 14.03 -11.58
C ARG A 172 16.12 12.70 -10.85
N LEU A 173 14.92 12.51 -10.30
CA LEU A 173 14.52 11.25 -9.67
C LEU A 173 14.52 10.09 -10.66
N ALA A 174 13.94 10.30 -11.85
CA ALA A 174 13.95 9.30 -12.91
C ALA A 174 15.37 8.96 -13.38
N ASP A 175 16.26 9.95 -13.47
CA ASP A 175 17.67 9.74 -13.84
C ASP A 175 18.41 8.93 -12.76
N LEU A 176 18.15 9.19 -11.47
CA LEU A 176 18.72 8.42 -10.35
C LEU A 176 18.24 6.96 -10.35
N ILE A 177 16.95 6.75 -10.64
CA ILE A 177 16.37 5.40 -10.74
C ILE A 177 17.01 4.67 -11.92
N LYS A 178 17.02 5.27 -13.12
CA LYS A 178 17.57 4.64 -14.34
C LYS A 178 19.07 4.34 -14.30
N ALA A 179 19.82 5.10 -13.49
CA ALA A 179 21.26 4.90 -13.32
C ALA A 179 21.58 3.74 -12.35
N ASP A 180 20.62 3.28 -11.55
CA ASP A 180 20.84 2.17 -10.64
C ASP A 180 20.96 0.85 -11.39
N ALA A 181 21.88 -0.02 -10.93
CA ALA A 181 22.06 -1.34 -11.52
C ALA A 181 20.79 -2.19 -11.44
N LYS A 182 20.04 -2.10 -10.32
CA LYS A 182 18.79 -2.83 -10.08
C LYS A 182 17.69 -2.42 -11.06
N TYR A 183 17.75 -1.23 -11.64
CA TYR A 183 16.69 -0.75 -12.53
C TYR A 183 16.43 -1.68 -13.70
N LYS A 184 17.49 -2.22 -14.32
CA LYS A 184 17.36 -3.11 -15.49
C LYS A 184 16.67 -4.44 -15.17
N ASP A 185 16.76 -4.88 -13.92
CA ASP A 185 16.18 -6.14 -13.46
C ASP A 185 14.70 -5.96 -13.04
N LEU A 186 14.24 -4.71 -12.95
CA LEU A 186 12.92 -4.32 -12.45
C LEU A 186 11.95 -3.77 -13.52
N ILE A 187 12.34 -3.73 -14.80
CA ILE A 187 11.51 -3.24 -15.92
C ILE A 187 11.08 -4.33 -16.90
#